data_AF-A0A7S1Y5G2-F1
#
_entry.id   AF-A0A7S1Y5G2-F1
#
_cell.length_a   1.000
_cell.length_b   1.000
_cell.length_c   1.000
_cell.angle_alpha   90.00
_cell.angle_beta   90.00
_cell.angle_gamma   90.00
#
_symmetry.space_group_name_H-M   'P 1'
#
loop_
_entity.id
_entity.type
_entity.pdbx_description
1 polymer ?
#
loop_
_entity_poly.entity_id
_entity_poly.type
_entity_poly.pdbx_seq_one_letter_code
_entity_poly.pdbx_strand_id
1 'polypeptide(L)'
;DPYNCDLVIPLQHLYVPDDHKTCEQFDFPVVLSGHDHHKVDEVHCGTRLIKPGQDADFAAVVDICWRPGDAEPTIESRFVKTQDWEADEQLQRENERAYEALSPLRDTELARVPLSFEPLSSVNARGQVTTMGKFICSLLRSSLNVQRGRQRNMQADAVLLMGGNIRGSKEYELGSFFSLEALEAEVKDNEVVGVVHMPGWVLAAGIEETHAGDPIPGWLQYDNLIAETVDEDGAVDRVTHVGGTPIDMDKIYRVATKVPDLTNGQSPTFTKYFTEHPEALPRKGAYVNIHSELMSYFARNLWRKLWEATDLSFSMEDRFNKFDLNGDGVIDVYEIQSALQDLLGLSVHDDELSLAEVVESFADITDDGEVTIDDFYQFEKEIPLLFESDKWRLAFTRPPKVNIASFIGGTQQQQQKVDVRVAETVGRR
;
A
#
# COMPACT_ATOMS: atom_id res chain seq x y z
N ASP A 1 -16.47 -18.07 48.06
CA ASP A 1 -15.22 -17.68 47.39
C ASP A 1 -14.32 -16.94 48.38
N PRO A 2 -13.04 -17.31 48.57
CA PRO A 2 -12.11 -16.59 49.46
C PRO A 2 -11.83 -15.13 49.08
N TYR A 3 -12.18 -14.69 47.86
CA TYR A 3 -11.91 -13.33 47.38
C TYR A 3 -13.11 -12.38 47.44
N ASN A 4 -14.31 -12.86 47.82
CA ASN A 4 -15.53 -12.07 47.90
C ASN A 4 -15.84 -11.30 46.58
N CYS A 5 -15.65 -11.96 45.45
CA CYS A 5 -15.99 -11.45 44.12
C CYS A 5 -17.26 -12.12 43.61
N ASP A 6 -18.21 -11.33 43.14
CA ASP A 6 -19.48 -11.82 42.57
C ASP A 6 -19.38 -12.12 41.06
N LEU A 7 -18.39 -11.54 40.37
CA LEU A 7 -18.14 -11.75 38.94
C LEU A 7 -16.66 -11.51 38.60
N VAL A 8 -16.13 -12.37 37.71
CA VAL A 8 -14.85 -12.16 37.02
C VAL A 8 -15.11 -12.14 35.52
N ILE A 9 -14.62 -11.11 34.83
CA ILE A 9 -14.73 -10.95 33.38
C ILE A 9 -13.31 -11.01 32.79
N PRO A 10 -12.97 -12.06 32.04
CA PRO A 10 -11.74 -12.08 31.26
C PRO A 10 -11.79 -11.06 30.14
N LEU A 11 -10.73 -10.25 30.04
CA LEU A 11 -10.45 -9.40 28.89
C LEU A 11 -9.18 -9.92 28.21
N GLN A 12 -9.30 -10.45 26.99
CA GLN A 12 -8.21 -11.13 26.31
C GLN A 12 -8.04 -10.71 24.84
N HIS A 13 -6.96 -11.15 24.22
CA HIS A 13 -6.63 -10.85 22.82
C HIS A 13 -6.06 -12.11 22.16
N LEU A 14 -6.95 -13.05 21.87
CA LEU A 14 -6.62 -14.40 21.36
C LEU A 14 -7.44 -14.69 20.10
N TYR A 15 -7.02 -15.63 19.27
CA TYR A 15 -7.87 -16.13 18.18
C TYR A 15 -9.07 -16.89 18.75
N VAL A 16 -10.21 -16.91 18.03
CA VAL A 16 -11.43 -17.64 18.43
C VAL A 16 -11.16 -19.07 18.93
N PRO A 17 -10.33 -19.92 18.27
CA PRO A 17 -10.06 -21.27 18.76
C PRO A 17 -9.34 -21.32 20.12
N ASP A 18 -8.58 -20.28 20.47
CA ASP A 18 -7.95 -20.15 21.78
C ASP A 18 -8.93 -19.55 22.81
N ASP A 19 -9.83 -18.66 22.41
CA ASP A 19 -10.93 -18.22 23.27
C ASP A 19 -11.85 -19.38 23.64
N HIS A 20 -12.16 -20.27 22.69
CA HIS A 20 -12.94 -21.49 22.94
C HIS A 20 -12.30 -22.34 24.03
N LYS A 21 -10.97 -22.47 24.05
CA LYS A 21 -10.27 -23.18 25.13
C LYS A 21 -10.45 -22.47 26.49
N THR A 22 -10.45 -21.13 26.52
CA THR A 22 -10.75 -20.38 27.74
C THR A 22 -12.18 -20.68 28.22
N CYS A 23 -13.16 -20.63 27.32
CA CYS A 23 -14.56 -20.94 27.64
C CYS A 23 -14.77 -22.41 28.07
N GLU A 24 -13.94 -23.34 27.61
CA GLU A 24 -13.99 -24.76 28.00
C GLU A 24 -13.34 -25.06 29.36
N GLN A 25 -12.22 -24.39 29.66
CA GLN A 25 -11.39 -24.69 30.83
C GLN A 25 -11.81 -23.91 32.08
N PHE A 26 -12.55 -22.82 31.90
CA PHE A 26 -12.92 -21.93 32.98
C PHE A 26 -14.42 -21.63 32.97
N ASP A 27 -14.98 -21.52 34.16
CA ASP A 27 -16.39 -21.20 34.36
C ASP A 27 -16.56 -19.68 34.48
N PHE A 28 -16.61 -19.01 33.32
CA PHE A 28 -16.90 -17.58 33.22
C PHE A 28 -18.26 -17.37 32.55
N PRO A 29 -19.08 -16.43 33.02
CA PRO A 29 -20.37 -16.20 32.39
C PRO A 29 -20.23 -15.38 31.09
N VAL A 30 -19.19 -14.54 30.97
CA VAL A 30 -18.84 -13.79 29.75
C VAL A 30 -17.33 -13.62 29.61
N VAL A 31 -16.85 -13.64 28.37
CA VAL A 31 -15.48 -13.32 27.95
C VAL A 31 -15.52 -12.20 26.93
N LEU A 32 -14.74 -11.15 27.17
CA LEU A 32 -14.52 -10.06 26.22
C LEU A 32 -13.17 -10.28 25.55
N SER A 33 -13.15 -10.37 24.23
CA SER A 33 -11.93 -10.70 23.49
C SER A 33 -11.73 -9.83 22.25
N GLY A 34 -10.54 -9.91 21.66
CA GLY A 34 -10.11 -9.20 20.45
C GLY A 34 -9.31 -10.12 19.53
N HIS A 35 -8.34 -9.57 18.80
CA HIS A 35 -7.44 -10.28 17.87
C HIS A 35 -8.06 -10.77 16.55
N ASP A 36 -9.27 -11.29 16.58
CA ASP A 36 -10.05 -11.51 15.36
C ASP A 36 -10.70 -10.22 14.90
N HIS A 37 -10.68 -9.99 13.59
CA HIS A 37 -11.12 -8.73 12.99
C HIS A 37 -12.61 -8.75 12.63
N HIS A 38 -13.27 -9.90 12.74
CA HIS A 38 -14.72 -10.06 12.57
C HIS A 38 -15.44 -9.98 13.92
N LYS A 39 -16.75 -9.74 13.86
CA LYS A 39 -17.60 -9.73 15.06
C LYS A 39 -17.88 -11.15 15.52
N VAL A 40 -17.82 -11.38 16.83
CA VAL A 40 -18.19 -12.65 17.45
C VAL A 40 -19.15 -12.35 18.59
N ASP A 41 -20.33 -12.96 18.58
CA ASP A 41 -21.26 -12.98 19.70
C ASP A 41 -21.91 -14.36 19.72
N GLU A 42 -21.33 -15.26 20.50
CA GLU A 42 -21.76 -16.64 20.58
C GLU A 42 -21.65 -17.18 22.00
N VAL A 43 -22.32 -18.30 22.25
CA VAL A 43 -22.21 -19.02 23.53
C VAL A 43 -21.45 -20.32 23.29
N HIS A 44 -20.28 -20.45 23.91
CA HIS A 44 -19.45 -21.64 23.87
C HIS A 44 -19.31 -22.22 25.28
N CYS A 45 -19.67 -23.49 25.47
CA CYS A 45 -19.60 -24.17 26.78
C CYS A 45 -20.29 -23.43 27.95
N GLY A 46 -21.34 -22.64 27.68
CA GLY A 46 -22.07 -21.87 28.68
C GLY A 46 -21.53 -20.47 28.92
N THR A 47 -20.33 -20.16 28.41
CA THR A 47 -19.73 -18.82 28.43
C THR A 47 -20.12 -18.04 27.17
N ARG A 48 -20.55 -16.79 27.32
CA ARG A 48 -20.74 -15.90 26.16
C ARG A 48 -19.42 -15.27 25.73
N LEU A 49 -18.99 -15.50 24.50
CA LEU A 49 -17.78 -14.91 23.90
C LEU A 49 -18.16 -13.72 23.03
N ILE A 50 -17.58 -12.55 23.30
CA ILE A 50 -17.89 -11.30 22.60
C ILE A 50 -16.62 -10.67 22.02
N LYS A 51 -16.65 -10.38 20.73
CA LYS A 51 -15.65 -9.58 20.00
C LYS A 51 -16.33 -8.53 19.12
N PRO A 52 -16.01 -7.24 19.28
CA PRO A 52 -16.66 -6.15 18.53
C PRO A 52 -16.19 -6.03 17.07
N GLY A 53 -15.19 -6.80 16.63
CA GLY A 53 -14.53 -6.62 15.35
C GLY A 53 -13.33 -5.69 15.47
N GLN A 54 -13.08 -4.88 14.42
CA GLN A 54 -11.91 -4.02 14.30
C GLN A 54 -12.29 -2.54 14.09
N ASP A 55 -11.26 -1.68 14.12
CA ASP A 55 -11.30 -0.26 13.70
C ASP A 55 -12.34 0.62 14.41
N ALA A 56 -12.87 0.11 15.53
CA ALA A 56 -13.99 0.70 16.24
C ALA A 56 -15.23 0.95 15.36
N ASP A 57 -15.44 0.18 14.29
CA ASP A 57 -16.67 0.24 13.47
C ASP A 57 -17.91 -0.05 14.32
N PHE A 58 -17.75 -0.96 15.28
CA PHE A 58 -18.76 -1.33 16.24
C PHE A 58 -18.22 -1.24 17.67
N ALA A 59 -19.09 -0.81 18.59
CA ALA A 59 -18.90 -0.98 20.02
C ALA A 59 -19.79 -2.13 20.50
N ALA A 60 -19.24 -3.02 21.33
CA ALA A 60 -20.02 -4.01 22.06
C ALA A 60 -20.64 -3.35 23.29
N VAL A 61 -21.97 -3.39 23.40
CA VAL A 61 -22.68 -3.00 24.62
C VAL A 61 -23.13 -4.28 25.31
N VAL A 62 -22.63 -4.51 26.52
CA VAL A 62 -22.89 -5.71 27.31
C VAL A 62 -23.59 -5.32 28.60
N ASP A 63 -24.82 -5.79 28.74
CA ASP A 63 -25.66 -5.58 29.92
C ASP A 63 -25.58 -6.82 30.82
N ILE A 64 -25.05 -6.64 32.04
CA ILE A 64 -24.90 -7.71 33.05
C ILE A 64 -25.80 -7.37 34.24
N CYS A 65 -26.84 -8.16 34.45
CA CYS A 65 -27.90 -7.84 35.40
C CYS A 65 -28.11 -8.97 36.43
N TRP A 66 -28.12 -8.63 37.71
CA TRP A 66 -28.62 -9.49 38.79
C TRP A 66 -30.02 -9.07 39.20
N ARG A 67 -30.98 -9.98 39.17
CA ARG A 67 -32.30 -9.72 39.77
C ARG A 67 -32.30 -10.15 41.24
N PRO A 68 -33.15 -9.56 42.09
CA PRO A 68 -33.24 -9.94 43.49
C PRO A 68 -33.51 -11.45 43.65
N GLY A 69 -32.57 -12.17 44.25
CA GLY A 69 -32.66 -13.61 44.50
C GLY A 69 -31.95 -14.50 43.49
N ASP A 70 -31.42 -13.94 42.39
CA ASP A 70 -30.63 -14.70 41.43
C ASP A 70 -29.23 -14.97 41.96
N ALA A 71 -28.74 -16.21 41.80
CA ALA A 71 -27.38 -16.59 42.13
C ALA A 71 -26.38 -16.23 41.01
N GLU A 72 -26.86 -16.11 39.76
CA GLU A 72 -26.06 -15.85 38.57
C GLU A 72 -26.65 -14.67 37.78
N PRO A 73 -25.83 -13.85 37.11
CA PRO A 73 -26.32 -12.74 36.30
C PRO A 73 -26.94 -13.21 34.97
N THR A 74 -27.91 -12.44 34.46
CA THR A 74 -28.30 -12.51 33.05
C THR A 74 -27.39 -11.61 32.21
N ILE A 75 -26.88 -12.11 31.08
CA ILE A 75 -25.99 -11.38 30.18
C ILE A 75 -26.63 -11.19 28.81
N GLU A 76 -26.80 -9.94 28.42
CA GLU A 76 -27.25 -9.53 27.10
C GLU A 76 -26.16 -8.71 26.40
N SER A 77 -26.01 -8.88 25.08
CA SER A 77 -25.10 -8.05 24.30
C SER A 77 -25.68 -7.66 22.96
N ARG A 78 -25.21 -6.52 22.46
CA ARG A 78 -25.49 -6.01 21.11
C ARG A 78 -24.28 -5.25 20.59
N PHE A 79 -24.12 -5.23 19.28
CA PHE A 79 -23.18 -4.34 18.61
C PHE A 79 -23.90 -3.09 18.12
N VAL A 80 -23.37 -1.92 18.47
CA VAL A 80 -23.83 -0.64 17.93
C VAL A 80 -22.77 -0.12 16.98
N LYS A 81 -23.18 0.44 15.84
CA LYS A 81 -22.24 1.11 14.94
C LYS A 81 -21.82 2.43 15.57
N THR A 82 -20.53 2.69 15.64
CA THR A 82 -20.02 3.93 16.23
C THR A 82 -20.35 5.14 15.37
N GLN A 83 -20.35 4.98 14.04
CA GLN A 83 -20.77 6.00 13.07
C GLN A 83 -22.23 6.49 13.24
N ASP A 84 -23.08 5.76 13.97
CA ASP A 84 -24.47 6.18 14.21
C ASP A 84 -24.57 7.25 15.31
N TRP A 85 -23.45 7.66 15.91
CA TRP A 85 -23.35 8.62 17.00
C TRP A 85 -22.56 9.86 16.56
N GLU A 86 -22.96 11.04 17.03
CA GLU A 86 -22.23 12.27 16.79
C GLU A 86 -20.88 12.26 17.54
N ALA A 87 -19.83 12.72 16.87
CA ALA A 87 -18.52 12.88 17.48
C ALA A 87 -18.59 13.93 18.61
N ASP A 88 -17.96 13.64 19.74
CA ASP A 88 -17.80 14.62 20.80
C ASP A 88 -16.88 15.75 20.32
N GLU A 89 -17.35 16.99 20.37
CA GLU A 89 -16.63 18.13 19.82
C GLU A 89 -15.26 18.36 20.48
N GLN A 90 -15.12 18.05 21.77
CA GLN A 90 -13.85 18.23 22.46
C GLN A 90 -12.84 17.17 22.00
N LEU A 91 -13.24 15.90 21.99
CA LEU A 91 -12.40 14.81 21.52
C LEU A 91 -12.05 14.95 20.04
N GLN A 92 -12.99 15.46 19.22
CA GLN A 92 -12.71 15.75 17.81
C GLN A 92 -11.60 16.80 17.65
N ARG A 93 -11.66 17.92 18.40
CA ARG A 93 -10.61 18.94 18.36
C ARG A 93 -9.26 18.41 18.85
N GLU A 94 -9.25 17.55 19.87
CA GLU A 94 -8.03 16.90 20.36
C GLU A 94 -7.45 15.94 19.31
N ASN A 95 -8.30 15.16 18.64
CA ASN A 95 -7.92 14.27 17.55
C ASN A 95 -7.33 15.05 16.35
N GLU A 96 -8.01 16.10 15.90
CA GLU A 96 -7.52 16.97 14.81
C GLU A 96 -6.16 17.57 15.14
N ARG A 97 -5.97 18.05 16.37
CA ARG A 97 -4.68 18.58 16.84
C ARG A 97 -3.59 17.50 16.87
N ALA A 98 -3.92 16.29 17.30
CA ALA A 98 -2.97 15.18 17.32
C ALA A 98 -2.57 14.76 15.89
N TYR A 99 -3.54 14.72 14.98
CA TYR A 99 -3.31 14.36 13.58
C TYR A 99 -2.50 15.43 12.83
N GLU A 100 -2.66 16.70 13.18
CA GLU A 100 -1.89 17.79 12.58
C GLU A 100 -0.38 17.70 12.88
N ALA A 101 0.03 16.99 13.95
CA ALA A 101 1.45 16.71 14.18
C ALA A 101 2.09 15.84 13.07
N LEU A 102 1.27 15.19 12.24
CA LEU A 102 1.71 14.39 11.09
C LEU A 102 1.72 15.20 9.77
N SER A 103 1.38 16.49 9.79
CA SER A 103 1.41 17.34 8.58
C SER A 103 2.75 17.28 7.85
N PRO A 104 3.93 17.20 8.50
CA PRO A 104 5.19 17.11 7.77
C PRO A 104 5.30 15.86 6.89
N LEU A 105 4.81 14.72 7.39
CA LEU A 105 4.78 13.45 6.65
C LEU A 105 3.68 13.45 5.58
N ARG A 106 2.51 14.01 5.91
CA ARG A 106 1.34 14.05 5.03
C ARG A 106 1.58 14.92 3.81
N ASP A 107 2.25 16.05 4.00
CA ASP A 107 2.47 17.07 2.99
C ASP A 107 3.78 16.86 2.21
N THR A 108 4.49 15.76 2.47
CA THR A 108 5.69 15.34 1.73
C THR A 108 5.35 14.27 0.68
N GLU A 109 5.48 14.63 -0.59
CA GLU A 109 5.13 13.80 -1.74
C GLU A 109 6.28 12.86 -2.15
N LEU A 110 6.01 11.54 -2.14
CA LEU A 110 6.95 10.52 -2.62
C LEU A 110 6.75 10.19 -4.10
N ALA A 111 5.50 10.11 -4.54
CA ALA A 111 5.14 9.79 -5.93
C ALA A 111 3.76 10.31 -6.33
N ARG A 112 3.60 10.57 -7.63
CA ARG A 112 2.28 10.81 -8.22
C ARG A 112 1.58 9.46 -8.44
N VAL A 113 0.28 9.41 -8.20
CA VAL A 113 -0.53 8.20 -8.43
C VAL A 113 -0.97 8.15 -9.90
N PRO A 114 -0.63 7.10 -10.67
CA PRO A 114 -1.12 6.98 -12.04
C PRO A 114 -2.62 6.69 -12.07
N LEU A 115 -3.33 7.21 -13.09
CA LEU A 115 -4.77 7.00 -13.29
C LEU A 115 -5.21 5.52 -13.25
N SER A 116 -4.33 4.58 -13.62
CA SER A 116 -4.64 3.15 -13.57
C SER A 116 -4.76 2.57 -12.15
N PHE A 117 -4.35 3.32 -11.13
CA PHE A 117 -4.47 2.98 -9.71
C PHE A 117 -5.50 3.86 -8.99
N GLU A 118 -6.17 4.77 -9.70
CA GLU A 118 -7.24 5.58 -9.11
C GLU A 118 -8.62 4.90 -9.24
N PRO A 119 -9.52 5.08 -8.24
CA PRO A 119 -9.29 5.74 -6.95
C PRO A 119 -8.34 4.91 -6.09
N LEU A 120 -7.46 5.58 -5.33
CA LEU A 120 -6.54 4.90 -4.44
C LEU A 120 -7.27 4.59 -3.12
N SER A 121 -7.30 3.32 -2.73
CA SER A 121 -7.98 2.83 -1.53
C SER A 121 -7.20 1.65 -0.96
N SER A 122 -7.14 1.57 0.37
CA SER A 122 -6.68 0.40 1.13
C SER A 122 -7.81 -0.25 1.95
N VAL A 123 -9.05 0.20 1.76
CA VAL A 123 -10.23 -0.32 2.48
C VAL A 123 -10.44 -1.80 2.14
N ASN A 124 -10.63 -2.60 3.19
CA ASN A 124 -10.86 -4.04 3.11
C ASN A 124 -9.73 -4.81 2.42
N ALA A 125 -8.46 -4.42 2.61
CA ALA A 125 -7.31 -5.14 2.05
C ALA A 125 -7.21 -6.62 2.48
N ARG A 126 -7.91 -7.02 3.54
CA ARG A 126 -8.00 -8.42 4.01
C ARG A 126 -9.11 -9.24 3.35
N GLY A 127 -9.96 -8.62 2.54
CA GLY A 127 -11.08 -9.28 1.87
C GLY A 127 -11.20 -8.96 0.38
N GLN A 128 -10.32 -8.13 -0.17
CA GLN A 128 -10.25 -7.85 -1.60
C GLN A 128 -8.86 -7.32 -1.99
N VAL A 129 -8.51 -7.44 -3.27
CA VAL A 129 -7.33 -6.74 -3.83
C VAL A 129 -7.66 -5.26 -3.94
N THR A 130 -6.86 -4.43 -3.27
CA THR A 130 -7.09 -2.98 -3.24
C THR A 130 -6.19 -2.25 -4.23
N THR A 131 -6.59 -1.06 -4.66
CA THR A 131 -5.78 -0.25 -5.58
C THR A 131 -4.49 0.23 -4.92
N MET A 132 -4.51 0.54 -3.61
CA MET A 132 -3.30 0.84 -2.84
C MET A 132 -2.39 -0.37 -2.72
N GLY A 133 -2.92 -1.55 -2.37
CA GLY A 133 -2.16 -2.79 -2.30
C GLY A 133 -1.48 -3.11 -3.65
N LYS A 134 -2.24 -2.98 -4.75
CA LYS A 134 -1.72 -3.15 -6.11
C LYS A 134 -0.66 -2.10 -6.47
N PHE A 135 -0.84 -0.84 -6.06
CA PHE A 135 0.13 0.23 -6.31
C PHE A 135 1.46 -0.02 -5.56
N ILE A 136 1.42 -0.31 -4.27
CA ILE A 136 2.60 -0.61 -3.45
C ILE A 136 3.34 -1.84 -3.98
N CYS A 137 2.63 -2.92 -4.30
CA CYS A 137 3.25 -4.12 -4.89
C CYS A 137 3.91 -3.80 -6.24
N SER A 138 3.29 -2.94 -7.05
CA SER A 138 3.85 -2.52 -8.35
C SER A 138 5.10 -1.65 -8.20
N LEU A 139 5.09 -0.70 -7.25
CA LEU A 139 6.26 0.11 -6.93
C LEU A 139 7.42 -0.75 -6.43
N LEU A 140 7.14 -1.70 -5.53
CA LEU A 140 8.13 -2.63 -5.00
C LEU A 140 8.71 -3.52 -6.11
N ARG A 141 7.86 -4.03 -7.02
CA ARG A 141 8.32 -4.82 -8.18
C ARG A 141 9.25 -3.99 -9.05
N SER A 142 8.90 -2.74 -9.34
CA SER A 142 9.76 -1.84 -10.10
C SER A 142 11.08 -1.59 -9.39
N SER A 143 11.06 -1.33 -8.09
CA SER A 143 12.27 -1.08 -7.29
C SER A 143 13.26 -2.25 -7.33
N LEU A 144 12.77 -3.46 -7.09
CA LEU A 144 13.56 -4.70 -7.09
C LEU A 144 14.19 -5.03 -8.45
N ASN A 145 13.60 -4.51 -9.53
CA ASN A 145 14.04 -4.75 -10.90
C ASN A 145 14.93 -3.65 -11.48
N VAL A 146 15.29 -2.62 -10.69
CA VAL A 146 16.29 -1.65 -11.13
C VAL A 146 17.69 -2.22 -10.94
N GLN A 147 18.52 -2.10 -11.97
CA GLN A 147 19.89 -2.61 -11.98
C GLN A 147 20.76 -1.80 -10.98
N ARG A 148 21.37 -2.50 -10.01
CA ARG A 148 22.29 -1.91 -9.01
C ARG A 148 23.72 -2.32 -9.34
N GLY A 149 24.65 -1.36 -9.43
CA GLY A 149 26.05 -1.63 -9.78
C GLY A 149 26.79 -2.57 -8.80
N ARG A 150 26.37 -2.63 -7.52
CA ARG A 150 27.06 -3.41 -6.47
C ARG A 150 26.15 -4.31 -5.59
N GLN A 151 24.85 -4.48 -5.88
CA GLN A 151 23.91 -5.21 -5.00
C GLN A 151 23.21 -6.44 -5.62
N ARG A 152 22.66 -7.29 -4.72
CA ARG A 152 22.09 -8.63 -4.92
C ARG A 152 21.05 -8.70 -6.05
N ASN A 153 21.12 -9.74 -6.87
CA ASN A 153 20.14 -10.05 -7.92
C ASN A 153 18.77 -10.43 -7.30
N MET A 154 17.95 -9.43 -6.98
CA MET A 154 16.61 -9.59 -6.38
C MET A 154 15.49 -9.27 -7.38
N GLN A 155 15.75 -9.46 -8.67
CA GLN A 155 14.75 -9.28 -9.71
C GLN A 155 13.53 -10.17 -9.44
N ALA A 156 12.35 -9.59 -9.58
CA ALA A 156 11.07 -10.25 -9.29
C ALA A 156 10.15 -10.18 -10.52
N ASP A 157 9.52 -11.30 -10.85
CA ASP A 157 8.49 -11.39 -11.87
C ASP A 157 7.12 -10.99 -11.32
N ALA A 158 6.93 -11.16 -10.01
CA ALA A 158 5.73 -10.77 -9.26
C ALA A 158 6.06 -10.34 -7.82
N VAL A 159 5.19 -9.52 -7.22
CA VAL A 159 5.21 -9.17 -5.79
C VAL A 159 3.89 -9.58 -5.16
N LEU A 160 3.96 -10.22 -3.99
CA LEU A 160 2.82 -10.61 -3.18
C LEU A 160 2.97 -10.13 -1.74
N LEU A 161 1.92 -9.53 -1.19
CA LEU A 161 1.82 -9.16 0.23
C LEU A 161 0.46 -9.61 0.77
N MET A 162 0.40 -10.18 1.97
CA MET A 162 -0.90 -10.48 2.58
C MET A 162 -1.66 -9.20 2.89
N GLY A 163 -2.98 -9.26 2.84
CA GLY A 163 -3.87 -8.12 3.15
C GLY A 163 -3.58 -7.47 4.49
N GLY A 164 -3.16 -8.24 5.50
CA GLY A 164 -2.73 -7.71 6.80
C GLY A 164 -1.47 -6.82 6.78
N ASN A 165 -0.74 -6.76 5.66
CA ASN A 165 0.42 -5.90 5.46
C ASN A 165 0.10 -4.59 4.74
N ILE A 166 -1.14 -4.42 4.26
CA ILE A 166 -1.69 -3.14 3.79
C ILE A 166 -2.69 -2.67 4.84
N ARG A 167 -2.37 -1.57 5.53
CA ARG A 167 -2.91 -1.27 6.87
C ARG A 167 -3.64 0.05 6.97
N GLY A 168 -3.63 0.90 5.94
CA GLY A 168 -4.17 2.25 6.06
C GLY A 168 -5.69 2.28 6.24
N SER A 169 -6.42 1.29 5.71
CA SER A 169 -7.89 1.22 5.75
C SER A 169 -8.55 2.55 5.34
N LYS A 170 -8.02 3.19 4.29
CA LYS A 170 -8.32 4.58 3.94
C LYS A 170 -8.72 4.70 2.47
N GLU A 171 -9.71 5.55 2.22
CA GLU A 171 -10.02 6.09 0.91
C GLU A 171 -9.21 7.37 0.71
N TYR A 172 -8.52 7.48 -0.42
CA TYR A 172 -7.73 8.66 -0.76
C TYR A 172 -8.47 9.50 -1.79
N GLU A 173 -8.38 10.82 -1.66
CA GLU A 173 -9.03 11.74 -2.60
C GLU A 173 -8.47 11.57 -4.02
N LEU A 174 -9.33 11.74 -5.02
CA LEU A 174 -8.93 11.65 -6.42
C LEU A 174 -7.89 12.74 -6.75
N GLY A 175 -6.79 12.37 -7.44
CA GLY A 175 -5.69 13.28 -7.72
C GLY A 175 -4.73 13.50 -6.55
N SER A 176 -4.92 12.81 -5.42
CA SER A 176 -3.94 12.80 -4.33
C SER A 176 -2.60 12.20 -4.78
N PHE A 177 -1.55 12.57 -4.07
CA PHE A 177 -0.24 11.95 -4.25
C PHE A 177 0.02 10.91 -3.16
N PHE A 178 0.95 10.01 -3.43
CA PHE A 178 1.43 9.06 -2.43
C PHE A 178 2.45 9.76 -1.53
N SER A 179 2.05 10.05 -0.30
CA SER A 179 2.85 10.80 0.68
C SER A 179 3.73 9.89 1.54
N LEU A 180 4.64 10.50 2.30
CA LEU A 180 5.42 9.80 3.32
C LEU A 180 4.52 9.22 4.42
N GLU A 181 3.51 9.98 4.85
CA GLU A 181 2.46 9.47 5.77
C GLU A 181 1.77 8.23 5.19
N ALA A 182 1.41 8.24 3.90
CA ALA A 182 0.76 7.09 3.27
C ALA A 182 1.66 5.86 3.27
N LEU A 183 2.97 5.99 3.03
CA LEU A 183 3.90 4.87 3.12
C LEU A 183 3.95 4.29 4.56
N GLU A 184 4.03 5.16 5.57
CA GLU A 184 4.10 4.74 6.98
C GLU A 184 2.79 4.15 7.51
N ALA A 185 1.66 4.70 7.08
CA ALA A 185 0.34 4.20 7.48
C ALA A 185 0.01 2.85 6.80
N GLU A 186 0.38 2.68 5.54
CA GLU A 186 -0.01 1.50 4.76
C GLU A 186 0.86 0.27 5.06
N VAL A 187 2.17 0.45 5.22
CA VAL A 187 3.11 -0.65 5.45
C VAL A 187 3.89 -0.39 6.73
N LYS A 188 4.05 -1.39 7.59
CA LYS A 188 4.89 -1.25 8.77
C LYS A 188 6.36 -1.08 8.40
N ASP A 189 7.04 -0.20 9.12
CA ASP A 189 8.46 0.15 8.95
C ASP A 189 9.41 -1.06 8.95
N ASN A 190 9.10 -2.12 9.69
CA ASN A 190 9.93 -3.30 9.84
C ASN A 190 9.56 -4.46 8.89
N GLU A 191 8.66 -4.23 7.94
CA GLU A 191 8.25 -5.25 6.99
C GLU A 191 9.35 -5.53 5.98
N VAL A 192 9.65 -6.83 5.81
CA VAL A 192 10.71 -7.30 4.94
C VAL A 192 10.22 -8.34 3.96
N VAL A 193 10.69 -8.25 2.71
CA VAL A 193 10.41 -9.23 1.67
C VAL A 193 11.67 -9.96 1.23
N GLY A 194 11.52 -11.22 0.84
CA GLY A 194 12.54 -12.01 0.16
C GLY A 194 12.04 -12.46 -1.20
N VAL A 195 12.96 -12.76 -2.12
CA VAL A 195 12.60 -13.34 -3.42
C VAL A 195 12.70 -14.86 -3.32
N VAL A 196 11.59 -15.54 -3.63
CA VAL A 196 11.51 -17.00 -3.72
C VAL A 196 11.29 -17.44 -5.15
N HIS A 197 11.64 -18.69 -5.42
CA HIS A 197 11.37 -19.34 -6.70
C HIS A 197 10.24 -20.35 -6.51
N MET A 198 9.16 -20.20 -7.28
CA MET A 198 8.05 -21.15 -7.25
C MET A 198 7.49 -21.40 -8.65
N PRO A 199 7.02 -22.62 -8.96
CA PRO A 199 6.28 -22.91 -10.18
C PRO A 199 5.01 -22.05 -10.31
N GLY A 200 4.59 -21.77 -11.54
CA GLY A 200 3.37 -21.04 -11.83
C GLY A 200 2.12 -21.66 -11.18
N TRP A 201 2.05 -23.00 -11.11
CA TRP A 201 0.93 -23.67 -10.44
C TRP A 201 0.89 -23.43 -8.92
N VAL A 202 2.06 -23.30 -8.26
CA VAL A 202 2.12 -22.96 -6.82
C VAL A 202 1.66 -21.53 -6.62
N LEU A 203 2.18 -20.61 -7.44
CA LEU A 203 1.82 -19.19 -7.40
C LEU A 203 0.32 -18.96 -7.61
N ALA A 204 -0.26 -19.55 -8.67
CA ALA A 204 -1.68 -19.42 -8.96
C ALA A 204 -2.54 -19.97 -7.82
N ALA A 205 -2.27 -21.21 -7.39
CA ALA A 205 -3.04 -21.85 -6.33
C ALA A 205 -2.96 -21.06 -5.01
N GLY A 206 -1.79 -20.53 -4.65
CA GLY A 206 -1.66 -19.75 -3.42
C GLY A 206 -2.47 -18.46 -3.42
N ILE A 207 -2.54 -17.75 -4.55
CA ILE A 207 -3.41 -16.57 -4.70
C ILE A 207 -4.88 -17.00 -4.64
N GLU A 208 -5.27 -17.96 -5.48
CA GLU A 208 -6.65 -18.45 -5.60
C GLU A 208 -7.19 -18.96 -4.24
N GLU A 209 -6.41 -19.73 -3.49
CA GLU A 209 -6.78 -20.24 -2.17
C GLU A 209 -7.03 -19.13 -1.14
N THR A 210 -6.27 -18.04 -1.19
CA THR A 210 -6.48 -16.89 -0.29
C THR A 210 -7.65 -16.01 -0.72
N HIS A 211 -8.08 -16.11 -1.97
CA HIS A 211 -9.19 -15.34 -2.54
C HIS A 211 -10.50 -16.14 -2.56
N ALA A 212 -10.48 -17.37 -2.02
CA ALA A 212 -11.64 -18.24 -1.89
C ALA A 212 -12.07 -18.34 -0.42
N GLY A 213 -13.27 -17.85 -0.09
CA GLY A 213 -13.92 -18.08 1.21
C GLY A 213 -14.20 -16.82 2.04
N ASP A 214 -14.61 -17.04 3.29
CA ASP A 214 -14.80 -15.99 4.31
C ASP A 214 -13.43 -15.32 4.58
N PRO A 215 -13.33 -14.00 4.80
CA PRO A 215 -12.04 -13.31 4.85
C PRO A 215 -11.24 -13.72 6.09
N ILE A 216 -10.47 -14.80 5.96
CA ILE A 216 -9.31 -15.07 6.79
C ILE A 216 -8.29 -13.98 6.41
N PRO A 217 -7.58 -13.32 7.36
CA PRO A 217 -6.81 -12.07 7.14
C PRO A 217 -5.73 -12.06 6.04
N GLY A 218 -5.62 -13.13 5.25
CA GLY A 218 -4.61 -13.41 4.27
C GLY A 218 -4.95 -13.14 2.81
N TRP A 219 -5.98 -12.37 2.47
CA TRP A 219 -6.26 -12.03 1.05
C TRP A 219 -5.02 -11.40 0.39
N LEU A 220 -4.46 -12.08 -0.61
CA LEU A 220 -3.18 -11.68 -1.21
C LEU A 220 -3.32 -10.43 -2.09
N GLN A 221 -2.58 -9.39 -1.73
CA GLN A 221 -2.32 -8.25 -2.59
C GLN A 221 -1.21 -8.59 -3.56
N TYR A 222 -1.32 -8.07 -4.79
CA TYR A 222 -0.35 -8.36 -5.85
C TYR A 222 -0.16 -7.18 -6.80
N ASP A 223 0.96 -7.17 -7.53
CA ASP A 223 1.28 -6.10 -8.47
C ASP A 223 0.41 -6.08 -9.74
N ASN A 224 0.45 -4.97 -10.48
CA ASN A 224 -0.41 -4.73 -11.64
C ASN A 224 -0.19 -5.65 -12.85
N LEU A 225 0.80 -6.55 -12.81
CA LEU A 225 1.06 -7.52 -13.86
C LEU A 225 0.52 -8.92 -13.56
N ILE A 226 -0.20 -9.09 -12.44
CA ILE A 226 -1.04 -10.25 -12.17
C ILE A 226 -2.50 -9.93 -12.51
N ALA A 227 -3.17 -10.86 -13.17
CA ALA A 227 -4.58 -10.75 -13.50
C ALA A 227 -5.34 -12.04 -13.19
N GLU A 228 -6.59 -11.88 -12.77
CA GLU A 228 -7.50 -12.95 -12.36
C GLU A 228 -8.78 -12.90 -13.19
N THR A 229 -9.42 -14.06 -13.39
CA THR A 229 -10.83 -14.13 -13.76
C THR A 229 -11.68 -14.16 -12.51
N VAL A 230 -12.86 -13.57 -12.61
CA VAL A 230 -13.93 -13.73 -11.64
C VAL A 230 -15.02 -14.61 -12.24
N ASP A 231 -15.67 -15.41 -11.42
CA ASP A 231 -16.84 -16.19 -11.82
C ASP A 231 -18.11 -15.31 -11.92
N GLU A 232 -19.25 -15.95 -12.24
CA GLU A 232 -20.54 -15.27 -12.39
C GLU A 232 -21.04 -14.62 -11.08
N ASP A 233 -20.59 -15.12 -9.93
CA ASP A 233 -20.92 -14.62 -8.60
C ASP A 233 -19.92 -13.54 -8.12
N GLY A 234 -18.91 -13.23 -8.94
CA GLY A 234 -17.87 -12.25 -8.67
C GLY A 234 -16.74 -12.75 -7.77
N ALA A 235 -16.70 -14.04 -7.46
CA ALA A 235 -15.60 -14.65 -6.73
C ALA A 235 -14.41 -14.88 -7.67
N VAL A 236 -13.19 -14.78 -7.14
CA VAL A 236 -11.98 -15.05 -7.92
C VAL A 236 -11.99 -16.52 -8.34
N ASP A 237 -11.96 -16.75 -9.65
CA ASP A 237 -11.99 -18.07 -10.27
C ASP A 237 -10.56 -18.58 -10.50
N ARG A 238 -9.72 -17.79 -11.18
CA ARG A 238 -8.39 -18.25 -11.58
C ARG A 238 -7.40 -17.14 -11.87
N VAL A 239 -6.14 -17.32 -11.50
CA VAL A 239 -5.03 -16.49 -11.98
C VAL A 239 -4.75 -16.81 -13.45
N THR A 240 -4.82 -15.79 -14.30
CA THR A 240 -4.64 -15.93 -15.76
C THR A 240 -3.31 -15.39 -16.25
N HIS A 241 -2.74 -14.38 -15.58
CA HIS A 241 -1.51 -13.72 -16.01
C HIS A 241 -0.55 -13.51 -14.84
N VAL A 242 0.75 -13.62 -15.14
CA VAL A 242 1.85 -13.24 -14.24
C VAL A 242 2.92 -12.55 -15.09
N GLY A 243 3.41 -11.40 -14.63
CA GLY A 243 4.36 -10.59 -15.39
C GLY A 243 3.77 -10.03 -16.69
N GLY A 244 2.44 -9.87 -16.77
CA GLY A 244 1.74 -9.31 -17.92
C GLY A 244 1.56 -10.28 -19.09
N THR A 245 1.94 -11.55 -18.90
CA THR A 245 1.78 -12.62 -19.89
C THR A 245 0.94 -13.75 -19.30
N PRO A 246 0.22 -14.54 -20.13
CA PRO A 246 -0.49 -15.71 -19.66
C PRO A 246 0.39 -16.59 -18.78
N ILE A 247 -0.13 -17.04 -17.65
CA ILE A 247 0.65 -17.82 -16.70
C ILE A 247 1.02 -19.18 -17.31
N ASP A 248 2.30 -19.55 -17.19
CA ASP A 248 2.82 -20.87 -17.51
C ASP A 248 2.96 -21.66 -16.21
N MET A 249 2.16 -22.72 -16.06
CA MET A 249 2.07 -23.45 -14.80
C MET A 249 3.37 -24.16 -14.40
N ASP A 250 4.21 -24.53 -15.37
CA ASP A 250 5.46 -25.26 -15.12
C ASP A 250 6.69 -24.32 -15.04
N LYS A 251 6.55 -23.06 -15.49
CA LYS A 251 7.60 -22.06 -15.38
C LYS A 251 7.87 -21.71 -13.92
N ILE A 252 9.15 -21.59 -13.56
CA ILE A 252 9.58 -21.06 -12.27
C ILE A 252 9.57 -19.53 -12.33
N TYR A 253 8.81 -18.90 -11.43
CA TYR A 253 8.73 -17.46 -11.26
C TYR A 253 9.53 -17.00 -10.05
N ARG A 254 10.13 -15.81 -10.16
CA ARG A 254 10.74 -15.09 -9.03
C ARG A 254 9.67 -14.24 -8.37
N VAL A 255 9.29 -14.59 -7.16
CA VAL A 255 8.20 -13.92 -6.44
C VAL A 255 8.78 -13.24 -5.20
N ALA A 256 8.63 -11.93 -5.10
CA ALA A 256 8.99 -11.19 -3.90
C ALA A 256 7.80 -11.21 -2.93
N THR A 257 8.01 -11.71 -1.72
CA THR A 257 6.97 -11.81 -0.70
C THR A 257 7.57 -11.92 0.70
N LYS A 258 6.74 -11.83 1.74
CA LYS A 258 7.20 -12.10 3.11
C LYS A 258 7.29 -13.61 3.32
N VAL A 259 8.47 -14.07 3.74
CA VAL A 259 8.68 -15.51 4.00
C VAL A 259 7.71 -16.10 5.02
N PRO A 260 7.38 -15.43 6.14
CA PRO A 260 6.37 -15.94 7.08
C PRO A 260 5.01 -16.22 6.44
N ASP A 261 4.64 -15.49 5.38
CA ASP A 261 3.34 -15.66 4.72
C ASP A 261 3.24 -16.98 3.94
N LEU A 262 4.37 -17.55 3.55
CA LEU A 262 4.44 -18.81 2.81
C LEU A 262 4.16 -20.04 3.68
N THR A 263 4.20 -19.91 5.01
CA THR A 263 4.06 -21.04 5.95
C THR A 263 3.07 -20.76 7.09
N ASN A 264 2.28 -19.69 6.99
CA ASN A 264 1.34 -19.30 8.05
C ASN A 264 0.00 -20.05 8.02
N GLY A 265 -0.18 -20.99 7.08
CA GLY A 265 -1.39 -21.79 6.94
C GLY A 265 -2.53 -21.13 6.17
N GLN A 266 -2.38 -19.88 5.69
CA GLN A 266 -3.42 -19.16 4.97
C GLN A 266 -3.62 -19.69 3.54
N SER A 267 -2.53 -20.08 2.87
CA SER A 267 -2.58 -20.90 1.66
C SER A 267 -2.09 -22.31 2.00
N PRO A 268 -2.97 -23.33 1.91
CA PRO A 268 -2.58 -24.73 2.02
C PRO A 268 -1.48 -25.14 1.03
N THR A 269 -1.53 -24.67 -0.22
CA THR A 269 -0.53 -24.99 -1.25
C THR A 269 0.83 -24.37 -0.93
N PHE A 270 0.90 -23.09 -0.57
CA PHE A 270 2.16 -22.47 -0.13
C PHE A 270 2.72 -23.19 1.10
N THR A 271 1.89 -23.40 2.12
CA THR A 271 2.31 -24.02 3.37
C THR A 271 2.88 -25.41 3.12
N LYS A 272 2.21 -26.23 2.31
CA LYS A 272 2.69 -27.56 1.94
C LYS A 272 4.00 -27.48 1.16
N TYR A 273 4.02 -26.70 0.06
CA TYR A 273 5.18 -26.62 -0.84
C TYR A 273 6.44 -26.16 -0.11
N PHE A 274 6.37 -25.07 0.66
CA PHE A 274 7.54 -24.52 1.34
C PHE A 274 7.94 -25.28 2.61
N THR A 275 7.03 -26.08 3.18
CA THR A 275 7.39 -27.04 4.25
C THR A 275 8.11 -28.26 3.68
N GLU A 276 7.71 -28.75 2.51
CA GLU A 276 8.37 -29.86 1.80
C GLU A 276 9.69 -29.43 1.14
N HIS A 277 9.82 -28.15 0.78
CA HIS A 277 10.99 -27.56 0.10
C HIS A 277 11.60 -26.38 0.89
N PRO A 278 12.13 -26.59 2.11
CA PRO A 278 12.73 -25.51 2.89
C PRO A 278 13.96 -24.89 2.20
N GLU A 279 14.61 -25.60 1.27
CA GLU A 279 15.70 -25.08 0.43
C GLU A 279 15.25 -24.02 -0.58
N ALA A 280 13.95 -23.94 -0.90
CA ALA A 280 13.38 -22.93 -1.78
C ALA A 280 13.17 -21.58 -1.07
N LEU A 281 13.24 -21.56 0.26
CA LEU A 281 13.18 -20.34 1.05
C LEU A 281 14.50 -19.55 0.94
N PRO A 282 14.45 -18.22 0.95
CA PRO A 282 15.64 -17.40 0.85
C PRO A 282 16.46 -17.55 2.14
N ARG A 283 17.78 -17.49 2.02
CA ARG A 283 18.69 -17.59 3.17
C ARG A 283 18.37 -16.48 4.18
N LYS A 284 18.54 -16.77 5.48
CA LYS A 284 18.41 -15.75 6.52
C LYS A 284 19.28 -14.53 6.19
N GLY A 285 18.68 -13.35 6.19
CA GLY A 285 19.34 -12.09 5.84
C GLY A 285 19.35 -11.77 4.35
N ALA A 286 18.76 -12.59 3.49
CA ALA A 286 18.48 -12.29 2.07
C ALA A 286 17.11 -11.60 1.91
N TYR A 287 16.86 -10.60 2.75
CA TYR A 287 15.62 -9.82 2.78
C TYR A 287 15.92 -8.35 2.51
N VAL A 288 14.93 -7.63 2.01
CA VAL A 288 14.95 -6.17 1.91
C VAL A 288 13.80 -5.60 2.71
N ASN A 289 14.06 -4.50 3.39
CA ASN A 289 13.04 -3.72 4.06
C ASN A 289 12.22 -2.94 3.02
N ILE A 290 10.89 -3.01 3.11
CA ILE A 290 10.00 -2.41 2.10
C ILE A 290 10.16 -0.89 2.08
N HIS A 291 10.19 -0.25 3.25
CA HIS A 291 10.33 1.21 3.38
C HIS A 291 11.65 1.69 2.81
N SER A 292 12.77 1.12 3.26
CA SER A 292 14.10 1.50 2.77
C SER A 292 14.23 1.29 1.26
N GLU A 293 13.66 0.20 0.74
CA GLU A 293 13.67 -0.13 -0.68
C GLU A 293 12.87 0.89 -1.50
N LEU A 294 11.66 1.24 -1.06
CA LEU A 294 10.82 2.23 -1.73
C LEU A 294 11.38 3.65 -1.63
N MET A 295 11.87 4.08 -0.45
CA MET A 295 12.53 5.38 -0.29
C MET A 295 13.74 5.51 -1.23
N SER A 296 14.60 4.48 -1.28
CA SER A 296 15.73 4.43 -2.21
C SER A 296 15.31 4.42 -3.68
N TYR A 297 14.12 3.92 -3.99
CA TYR A 297 13.56 3.95 -5.34
C TYR A 297 13.03 5.32 -5.72
N PHE A 298 12.27 5.97 -4.83
CA PHE A 298 11.79 7.33 -5.03
C PHE A 298 12.95 8.29 -5.18
N ALA A 299 13.90 8.29 -4.25
CA ALA A 299 15.06 9.17 -4.27
C ALA A 299 15.84 9.11 -5.60
N ARG A 300 16.15 7.90 -6.06
CA ARG A 300 16.82 7.69 -7.36
C ARG A 300 16.02 8.21 -8.54
N ASN A 301 14.71 8.03 -8.54
CA ASN A 301 13.86 8.55 -9.62
C ASN A 301 13.73 10.07 -9.55
N LEU A 302 13.70 10.65 -8.35
CA LEU A 302 13.65 12.08 -8.12
C LEU A 302 14.96 12.75 -8.56
N TRP A 303 16.11 12.21 -8.19
CA TRP A 303 17.41 12.71 -8.66
C TRP A 303 17.51 12.74 -10.19
N ARG A 304 17.07 11.65 -10.84
CA ARG A 304 16.98 11.59 -12.32
C ARG A 304 16.07 12.66 -12.88
N LYS A 305 14.92 12.90 -12.26
CA LYS A 305 13.97 13.92 -12.72
C LYS A 305 14.50 15.32 -12.53
N LEU A 306 15.17 15.60 -11.41
CA LEU A 306 15.86 16.86 -11.17
C LEU A 306 16.88 17.11 -12.28
N TRP A 307 17.68 16.09 -12.61
CA TRP A 307 18.59 16.15 -13.74
C TRP A 307 17.88 16.43 -15.07
N GLU A 308 16.79 15.73 -15.38
CA GLU A 308 16.00 15.94 -16.61
C GLU A 308 15.31 17.32 -16.67
N ALA A 309 14.97 17.90 -15.52
CA ALA A 309 14.38 19.22 -15.41
C ALA A 309 15.41 20.34 -15.69
N THR A 310 16.70 20.04 -15.58
CA THR A 310 17.75 20.93 -16.11
C THR A 310 17.80 20.85 -17.63
N ASP A 311 17.98 22.00 -18.29
CA ASP A 311 18.05 22.07 -19.75
C ASP A 311 19.28 21.30 -20.23
N LEU A 312 19.08 20.25 -21.04
CA LEU A 312 20.17 19.40 -21.48
C LEU A 312 21.23 20.14 -22.32
N SER A 313 20.89 21.32 -22.85
CA SER A 313 21.80 22.17 -23.62
C SER A 313 22.74 23.01 -22.75
N PHE A 314 22.53 23.06 -21.44
CA PHE A 314 23.37 23.80 -20.51
C PHE A 314 24.68 23.06 -20.21
N SER A 315 25.73 23.83 -19.92
CA SER A 315 27.00 23.27 -19.44
C SER A 315 26.82 22.56 -18.09
N MET A 316 27.78 21.73 -17.69
CA MET A 316 27.71 21.03 -16.42
C MET A 316 27.65 22.03 -15.25
N GLU A 317 28.46 23.07 -15.34
CA GLU A 317 28.53 24.16 -14.38
C GLU A 317 27.19 24.91 -14.29
N ASP A 318 26.56 25.22 -15.43
CA ASP A 318 25.25 25.90 -15.46
C ASP A 318 24.15 25.05 -14.82
N ARG A 319 24.24 23.71 -14.94
CA ARG A 319 23.29 22.79 -14.30
C ARG A 319 23.55 22.70 -12.81
N PHE A 320 24.80 22.54 -12.40
CA PHE A 320 25.20 22.50 -11.00
C PHE A 320 24.76 23.78 -10.26
N ASN A 321 25.03 24.95 -10.85
CA ASN A 321 24.64 26.26 -10.31
C ASN A 321 23.12 26.49 -10.20
N LYS A 322 22.28 25.61 -10.78
CA LYS A 322 20.83 25.65 -10.52
C LYS A 322 20.43 24.99 -9.20
N PHE A 323 21.27 24.07 -8.72
CA PHE A 323 21.08 23.39 -7.45
C PHE A 323 21.86 24.10 -6.33
N ASP A 324 23.11 24.48 -6.59
CA ASP A 324 23.95 25.26 -5.66
C ASP A 324 23.44 26.72 -5.60
N LEU A 325 22.47 26.98 -4.73
CA LEU A 325 21.79 28.26 -4.57
C LEU A 325 22.66 29.26 -3.80
N ASN A 326 23.47 28.76 -2.87
CA ASN A 326 24.30 29.60 -2.00
C ASN A 326 25.69 29.91 -2.62
N GLY A 327 26.14 29.11 -3.61
CA GLY A 327 27.37 29.27 -4.37
C GLY A 327 28.63 28.77 -3.66
N ASP A 328 28.52 27.87 -2.69
CA ASP A 328 29.64 27.32 -1.92
C ASP A 328 30.32 26.11 -2.57
N GLY A 329 29.73 25.59 -3.66
CA GLY A 329 30.26 24.46 -4.42
C GLY A 329 29.84 23.08 -3.90
N VAL A 330 28.92 23.02 -2.92
CA VAL A 330 28.35 21.79 -2.36
C VAL A 330 26.83 21.90 -2.36
N ILE A 331 26.14 20.90 -2.92
CA ILE A 331 24.68 20.87 -2.89
C ILE A 331 24.23 20.24 -1.57
N ASP A 332 23.59 21.02 -0.71
CA ASP A 332 23.10 20.53 0.58
C ASP A 332 21.65 19.99 0.53
N VAL A 333 21.21 19.37 1.62
CA VAL A 333 19.85 18.82 1.77
C VAL A 333 18.73 19.86 1.54
N TYR A 334 18.95 21.13 1.93
CA TYR A 334 17.95 22.19 1.79
C TYR A 334 17.85 22.66 0.33
N GLU A 335 18.97 22.66 -0.38
CA GLU A 335 19.03 22.94 -1.81
C GLU A 335 18.38 21.82 -2.63
N ILE A 336 18.59 20.55 -2.26
CA ILE A 336 17.85 19.41 -2.82
C ILE A 336 16.35 19.57 -2.58
N GLN A 337 15.94 19.88 -1.34
CA GLN A 337 14.53 20.09 -1.01
C GLN A 337 13.90 21.21 -1.84
N SER A 338 14.59 22.34 -1.93
CA SER A 338 14.16 23.49 -2.74
C SER A 338 14.03 23.10 -4.22
N ALA A 339 14.98 22.31 -4.74
CA ALA A 339 14.93 21.83 -6.12
C ALA A 339 13.76 20.86 -6.37
N LEU A 340 13.42 19.97 -5.42
CA LEU A 340 12.25 19.10 -5.51
C LEU A 340 10.96 19.92 -5.63
N GLN A 341 10.84 21.00 -4.86
CA GLN A 341 9.70 21.90 -4.93
C GLN A 341 9.68 22.71 -6.24
N ASP A 342 10.75 23.45 -6.53
CA ASP A 342 10.78 24.46 -7.59
C ASP A 342 10.89 23.86 -9.00
N LEU A 343 11.67 22.79 -9.17
CA LEU A 343 11.90 22.19 -10.48
C LEU A 343 10.88 21.11 -10.83
N LEU A 344 10.39 20.35 -9.84
CA LEU A 344 9.48 19.23 -10.06
C LEU A 344 8.04 19.51 -9.62
N GLY A 345 7.78 20.57 -8.86
CA GLY A 345 6.46 20.89 -8.34
C GLY A 345 5.94 19.83 -7.35
N LEU A 346 6.84 19.20 -6.59
CA LEU A 346 6.47 18.27 -5.53
C LEU A 346 5.98 19.05 -4.30
N SER A 347 5.02 18.46 -3.59
CA SER A 347 4.73 18.91 -2.22
C SER A 347 5.87 18.43 -1.30
N VAL A 348 6.46 19.36 -0.56
CA VAL A 348 7.48 19.09 0.47
C VAL A 348 7.18 19.97 1.68
N HIS A 349 7.51 19.50 2.88
CA HIS A 349 7.31 20.24 4.12
C HIS A 349 8.66 20.68 4.70
N ASP A 350 8.78 21.93 5.14
CA ASP A 350 10.07 22.51 5.59
C ASP A 350 10.70 21.76 6.78
N ASP A 351 9.87 21.22 7.69
CA ASP A 351 10.31 20.44 8.84
C ASP A 351 10.56 18.94 8.55
N GLU A 352 10.36 18.47 7.31
CA GLU A 352 10.54 17.05 6.92
C GLU A 352 11.56 16.91 5.79
N LEU A 353 12.80 16.59 6.15
CA LEU A 353 13.92 16.51 5.20
C LEU A 353 14.24 15.07 4.75
N SER A 354 13.62 14.04 5.31
CA SER A 354 14.06 12.64 5.09
C SER A 354 14.07 12.23 3.62
N LEU A 355 13.14 12.74 2.80
CA LEU A 355 13.16 12.49 1.36
C LEU A 355 14.37 13.15 0.70
N ALA A 356 14.67 14.40 1.05
CA ALA A 356 15.80 15.15 0.51
C ALA A 356 17.13 14.51 0.94
N GLU A 357 17.27 14.06 2.18
CA GLU A 357 18.45 13.35 2.69
C GLU A 357 18.75 12.07 1.89
N VAL A 358 17.71 11.28 1.57
CA VAL A 358 17.89 10.05 0.77
C VAL A 358 18.18 10.39 -0.70
N VAL A 359 17.68 11.51 -1.23
CA VAL A 359 18.03 12.02 -2.57
C VAL A 359 19.48 12.49 -2.61
N GLU A 360 19.92 13.27 -1.64
CA GLU A 360 21.30 13.75 -1.47
C GLU A 360 22.27 12.56 -1.40
N SER A 361 21.98 11.57 -0.56
CA SER A 361 22.78 10.34 -0.46
C SER A 361 22.87 9.55 -1.78
N PHE A 362 21.88 9.69 -2.67
CA PHE A 362 21.94 9.09 -4.01
C PHE A 362 22.68 9.98 -5.02
N ALA A 363 22.66 11.29 -4.82
CA ALA A 363 23.36 12.28 -5.63
C ALA A 363 24.87 12.24 -5.40
N ASP A 364 25.32 11.92 -4.19
CA ASP A 364 26.74 11.64 -3.86
C ASP A 364 27.15 10.27 -4.44
N ILE A 365 27.70 10.29 -5.65
CA ILE A 365 28.12 9.09 -6.39
C ILE A 365 29.57 8.75 -6.09
N THR A 366 30.37 9.76 -5.73
CA THR A 366 31.77 9.59 -5.35
C THR A 366 31.94 9.00 -3.95
N ASP A 367 30.88 9.00 -3.13
CA ASP A 367 30.80 8.45 -1.77
C ASP A 367 31.81 9.15 -0.84
N ASP A 368 31.98 10.47 -1.01
CA ASP A 368 32.86 11.31 -0.21
C ASP A 368 32.13 12.15 0.85
N GLY A 369 30.79 12.11 0.84
CA GLY A 369 29.91 12.76 1.81
C GLY A 369 29.45 14.16 1.41
N GLU A 370 29.84 14.66 0.24
CA GLU A 370 29.42 15.97 -0.29
C GLU A 370 28.92 15.81 -1.73
N VAL A 371 27.81 16.46 -2.09
CA VAL A 371 27.33 16.47 -3.49
C VAL A 371 28.01 17.61 -4.23
N THR A 372 28.98 17.28 -5.08
CA THR A 372 29.79 18.26 -5.81
C THR A 372 29.61 18.15 -7.33
N ILE A 373 30.26 19.03 -8.08
CA ILE A 373 30.23 18.98 -9.55
C ILE A 373 30.83 17.67 -10.10
N ASP A 374 31.74 17.02 -9.36
CA ASP A 374 32.35 15.75 -9.78
C ASP A 374 31.31 14.62 -9.79
N ASP A 375 30.35 14.63 -8.86
CA ASP A 375 29.22 13.70 -8.85
C ASP A 375 28.34 13.87 -10.07
N PHE A 376 28.10 15.12 -10.49
CA PHE A 376 27.33 15.42 -11.70
C PHE A 376 28.02 14.85 -12.95
N TYR A 377 29.35 15.05 -13.06
CA TYR A 377 30.14 14.46 -14.15
C TYR A 377 30.14 12.93 -14.14
N GLN A 378 30.10 12.31 -12.96
CA GLN A 378 30.01 10.86 -12.84
C GLN A 378 28.60 10.36 -13.19
N PHE A 379 27.55 11.05 -12.73
CA PHE A 379 26.16 10.73 -13.04
C PHE A 379 25.88 10.77 -14.53
N GLU A 380 26.37 11.79 -15.25
CA GLU A 380 26.18 11.93 -16.70
C GLU A 380 26.72 10.71 -17.46
N LYS A 381 27.83 10.12 -17.00
CA LYS A 381 28.40 8.91 -17.61
C LYS A 381 27.57 7.66 -17.33
N GLU A 382 26.88 7.60 -16.20
CA GLU A 382 26.05 6.46 -15.79
C GLU A 382 24.65 6.51 -16.41
N ILE A 383 24.14 7.70 -16.72
CA ILE A 383 22.83 7.93 -17.35
C ILE A 383 22.57 6.97 -18.52
N PRO A 384 23.40 6.87 -19.57
CA PRO A 384 23.10 6.00 -20.71
C PRO A 384 22.82 4.53 -20.34
N LEU A 385 23.51 3.99 -19.32
CA LEU A 385 23.31 2.63 -18.81
C LEU A 385 22.02 2.48 -17.99
N LEU A 386 21.58 3.56 -17.35
CA LEU A 386 20.38 3.60 -16.52
C LEU A 386 19.08 3.79 -17.33
N PHE A 387 19.18 4.37 -18.54
CA PHE A 387 18.05 4.72 -19.41
C PHE A 387 17.57 3.58 -20.34
N GLU A 388 18.38 2.56 -20.63
CA GLU A 388 18.01 1.48 -21.58
C GLU A 388 16.86 0.57 -21.11
N SER A 389 16.44 0.64 -19.84
CA SER A 389 15.53 -0.37 -19.27
C SER A 389 14.06 0.01 -19.15
N ASP A 390 13.63 1.27 -19.31
CA ASP A 390 12.21 1.76 -19.22
C ASP A 390 11.36 1.32 -17.98
N LYS A 391 11.91 0.50 -17.07
CA LYS A 391 11.22 -0.18 -15.95
C LYS A 391 10.91 0.70 -14.74
N TRP A 392 11.30 1.98 -14.77
CA TRP A 392 11.28 2.92 -13.65
C TRP A 392 10.05 3.86 -13.62
N ARG A 393 9.15 3.76 -14.59
CA ARG A 393 8.15 4.81 -14.88
C ARG A 393 6.84 4.74 -14.08
N LEU A 394 6.66 3.77 -13.19
CA LEU A 394 5.39 3.63 -12.45
C LEU A 394 5.18 4.74 -11.41
N ALA A 395 6.24 5.31 -10.83
CA ALA A 395 6.11 6.39 -9.85
C ALA A 395 5.82 7.76 -10.49
N PHE A 396 6.10 7.93 -11.79
CA PHE A 396 5.99 9.21 -12.48
C PHE A 396 5.73 9.03 -13.99
N THR A 397 4.47 9.02 -14.38
CA THR A 397 4.07 9.00 -15.79
C THR A 397 4.44 10.33 -16.48
N ARG A 398 4.92 10.30 -17.74
CA ARG A 398 5.04 11.54 -18.53
C ARG A 398 3.66 12.21 -18.61
N PRO A 399 3.58 13.55 -18.53
CA PRO A 399 2.36 14.23 -18.93
C PRO A 399 2.03 13.77 -20.38
N PRO A 400 0.77 13.46 -20.70
CA PRO A 400 0.40 13.08 -22.04
C PRO A 400 0.92 14.16 -23.00
N LYS A 401 1.56 13.74 -24.10
CA LYS A 401 1.96 14.65 -25.17
C LYS A 401 0.70 15.34 -25.68
N VAL A 402 0.39 16.52 -25.17
CA VAL A 402 -0.64 17.38 -25.75
C VAL A 402 -0.11 17.75 -27.13
N ASN A 403 -0.69 17.13 -28.16
CA ASN A 403 -0.33 17.43 -29.52
C ASN A 403 -0.95 18.79 -29.88
N ILE A 404 -0.24 19.88 -29.63
CA ILE A 404 -0.71 21.25 -29.92
C ILE A 404 -1.06 21.42 -31.42
N ALA A 405 -0.56 20.53 -32.29
CA ALA A 405 -0.94 20.48 -33.71
C ALA A 405 -2.42 20.11 -33.95
N SER A 406 -3.11 19.45 -33.01
CA SER A 406 -4.54 19.14 -33.15
C SER A 406 -5.47 20.31 -32.82
N PHE A 407 -4.96 21.39 -32.23
CA PHE A 407 -5.74 22.60 -31.91
C PHE A 407 -5.67 23.70 -32.97
N ILE A 408 -4.71 23.64 -33.89
CA ILE A 408 -4.48 24.70 -34.90
C ILE A 408 -4.90 24.26 -36.33
N GLY A 409 -5.22 22.97 -36.53
CA GLY A 409 -5.54 22.40 -37.86
C GLY A 409 -7.01 22.19 -38.19
N GLY A 410 -7.94 22.99 -37.63
CA GLY A 410 -9.37 22.69 -37.65
C GLY A 410 -10.31 23.78 -38.16
N THR A 411 -9.86 24.70 -39.02
CA THR A 411 -10.74 25.65 -39.73
C THR A 411 -10.71 25.40 -41.22
N GLN A 412 -11.47 24.40 -41.69
CA GLN A 412 -12.11 24.45 -43.00
C GLN A 412 -13.16 23.33 -43.18
N GLN A 413 -14.42 23.77 -43.27
CA GLN A 413 -15.53 23.19 -44.04
C GLN A 413 -15.79 21.68 -43.96
N GLN A 414 -16.87 21.32 -43.23
CA GLN A 414 -17.85 20.36 -43.75
C GLN A 414 -19.25 20.78 -43.31
N GLN A 415 -20.00 21.33 -44.28
CA GLN A 415 -21.45 21.43 -44.22
C GLN A 415 -22.03 20.02 -44.20
N GLN A 416 -22.65 19.62 -43.09
CA GLN A 416 -23.67 18.57 -43.10
C GLN A 416 -25.00 19.16 -42.64
N LYS A 417 -25.95 19.06 -43.56
CA LYS A 417 -27.38 19.36 -43.39
C LYS A 417 -27.92 18.65 -42.17
N VAL A 418 -28.50 19.41 -41.25
CA VAL A 418 -29.44 18.89 -40.26
C VAL A 418 -30.84 19.31 -40.73
N ASP A 419 -31.59 18.34 -41.25
CA ASP A 419 -33.02 18.48 -41.52
C ASP A 419 -33.76 18.52 -40.17
N VAL A 420 -34.15 19.72 -39.73
CA VAL A 420 -35.10 19.90 -38.62
C VAL A 420 -36.46 20.22 -39.21
N ARG A 421 -37.35 19.22 -39.26
CA ARG A 421 -38.78 19.43 -39.52
C ARG A 421 -39.41 20.08 -38.29
N VAL A 422 -39.61 21.39 -38.35
CA VAL A 422 -40.49 22.12 -37.43
C VAL A 422 -41.92 22.02 -37.96
N ALA A 423 -42.81 21.44 -37.17
CA ALA A 423 -44.24 21.43 -37.42
C ALA A 423 -44.83 22.78 -36.99
N GLU A 424 -45.09 23.66 -37.95
CA GLU A 424 -45.94 24.83 -37.74
C GLU A 424 -47.40 24.45 -37.98
N THR A 425 -48.20 24.53 -36.91
CA THR A 425 -49.66 24.56 -37.00
C THR A 425 -50.09 26.02 -36.96
N VAL A 426 -50.51 26.56 -38.10
CA VAL A 426 -51.24 27.84 -38.19
C VAL A 426 -52.61 27.54 -38.79
N GLY A 427 -53.66 27.85 -38.03
CA GLY A 427 -55.04 27.73 -38.47
C GLY A 427 -55.45 28.79 -39.50
N ARG A 428 -56.38 28.41 -40.38
CA ARG A 428 -57.64 29.13 -40.70
C ARG A 428 -58.28 28.51 -41.94
N ARG A 429 -59.31 27.69 -41.74
CA ARG A 429 -60.70 27.95 -42.15
C ARG A 429 -61.62 26.88 -41.61
#